data_AF-A0A811KZ01-F1
#
_entry.id   AF-A0A811KZ01-F1
#
_cell.length_a   1.000
_cell.length_b   1.000
_cell.length_c   1.000
_cell.angle_alpha   90.00
_cell.angle_beta   90.00
_cell.angle_gamma   90.00
#
_symmetry.space_group_name_H-M   'P 1'
#
loop_
_entity.id
_entity.type
_entity.pdbx_description
1 polymer ?
#
loop_
_entity_poly.entity_id
_entity_poly.type
_entity_poly.pdbx_seq_one_letter_code
_entity_poly.pdbx_strand_id
1 'polypeptide(L)'
;MKNLSIHSTLYLLLLSALTTEACLRTTPPETTTLPPAVTTTTTAAPTTTTTTVAGQTTTTTTTTTTTTTTTTTTTTTTTTTTAIPCDAPNDNSAGVIYDSSVTPDDVFSSQPIAECTTCTTGTKYWFTATTDDDGADALGDGALSFTCSNWADFCMCNADGCCTFDGTDVDTIIASPYCDAGTCMMYVTSNGGSSLTCPSGTISPDNNGAPFDTTNYFVPDTMSCNGCTDIMDDTCSGPTVPT
;
A
#
# COMPACT_ATOMS: atom_id res chain seq x y z
N MET A 1 -50.57 32.83 -25.83
CA MET A 1 -50.81 31.53 -25.18
C MET A 1 -49.42 30.95 -24.88
N LYS A 2 -48.77 31.27 -23.76
CA LYS A 2 -48.91 30.70 -22.40
C LYS A 2 -48.95 29.17 -22.38
N ASN A 3 -47.81 28.53 -22.09
CA ASN A 3 -47.67 27.79 -20.84
C ASN A 3 -46.19 27.52 -20.49
N LEU A 4 -45.84 27.94 -19.27
CA LEU A 4 -44.56 27.85 -18.60
C LEU A 4 -44.55 26.54 -17.80
N SER A 5 -43.58 25.66 -18.04
CA SER A 5 -43.40 24.41 -17.28
C SER A 5 -42.52 24.68 -16.06
N ILE A 6 -43.15 24.95 -14.91
CA ILE A 6 -42.51 25.19 -13.59
C ILE A 6 -42.77 23.98 -12.68
N HIS A 7 -42.25 22.80 -13.00
CA HIS A 7 -42.43 21.62 -12.12
C HIS A 7 -41.17 20.79 -11.84
N SER A 8 -39.99 21.19 -12.37
CA SER A 8 -38.77 20.37 -12.23
C SER A 8 -37.70 20.93 -11.28
N THR A 9 -37.99 22.01 -10.56
CA THR A 9 -37.01 22.68 -9.68
C THR A 9 -37.24 22.45 -8.19
N LEU A 10 -38.36 21.82 -7.79
CA LEU A 10 -38.72 21.63 -6.39
C LEU A 10 -38.31 20.27 -5.81
N TYR A 11 -37.79 19.35 -6.65
CA TYR A 11 -37.38 18.01 -6.20
C TYR A 11 -35.89 17.92 -5.79
N LEU A 12 -35.08 18.94 -6.11
CA LEU A 12 -33.64 18.94 -5.81
C LEU A 12 -33.27 19.52 -4.43
N LEU A 13 -34.24 19.95 -3.62
CA LEU A 13 -34.00 20.60 -2.32
C LEU A 13 -34.34 19.72 -1.10
N LEU A 14 -34.73 18.46 -1.30
CA LEU A 14 -35.16 17.56 -0.21
C LEU A 14 -34.25 16.36 0.07
N LEU A 15 -33.08 16.26 -0.57
CA LEU A 15 -32.10 15.18 -0.33
C LEU A 15 -30.78 15.69 0.30
N SER A 16 -30.84 16.77 1.09
CA SER A 16 -29.68 17.35 1.77
C SER A 16 -29.63 17.11 3.28
N ALA A 17 -30.31 16.07 3.77
CA ALA A 17 -30.21 15.65 5.16
C ALA A 17 -29.94 14.14 5.22
N LEU A 18 -28.97 13.74 6.04
CA LEU A 18 -28.59 12.36 6.43
C LEU A 18 -27.28 11.83 5.81
N THR A 19 -26.17 12.55 6.01
CA THR A 19 -24.86 11.90 6.23
C THR A 19 -24.25 12.46 7.51
N THR A 20 -24.76 12.00 8.65
CA THR A 20 -24.02 12.11 9.91
C THR A 20 -22.86 11.15 9.84
N GLU A 21 -21.70 11.65 9.41
CA GLU A 21 -20.42 10.95 9.55
C GLU A 21 -20.19 10.70 11.05
N ALA A 22 -20.41 9.45 11.45
CA ALA A 22 -19.99 8.98 12.74
C ALA A 22 -18.45 8.97 12.73
N CYS A 23 -17.83 9.97 13.35
CA CYS A 23 -16.42 9.90 13.76
C CYS A 23 -16.24 8.65 14.64
N LEU A 24 -15.87 7.53 14.02
CA LEU A 24 -15.35 6.35 14.70
C LEU A 24 -14.01 6.74 15.31
N ARG A 25 -14.10 7.26 16.54
CA ARG A 25 -12.96 7.58 17.39
C ARG A 25 -12.27 6.26 17.71
N THR A 26 -11.24 5.93 16.94
CA THR A 26 -10.36 4.80 17.20
C THR A 26 -9.72 5.01 18.57
N THR A 27 -10.14 4.23 19.55
CA THR A 27 -9.50 4.20 20.86
C THR A 27 -8.08 3.67 20.68
N PRO A 28 -7.06 4.35 21.21
CA PRO A 28 -5.68 3.86 21.16
C PRO A 28 -5.61 2.43 21.74
N PRO A 29 -4.76 1.54 21.20
CA PRO A 29 -4.60 0.20 21.73
C PRO A 29 -4.17 0.27 23.21
N GLU A 30 -4.79 -0.54 24.07
CA GLU A 30 -4.44 -0.61 25.48
C GLU A 30 -3.02 -1.17 25.64
N THR A 31 -2.10 -0.32 26.10
CA THR A 31 -0.75 -0.75 26.46
C THR A 31 -0.79 -1.49 27.80
N THR A 32 -0.67 -2.82 27.78
CA THR A 32 -0.55 -3.61 29.00
C THR A 32 0.92 -3.74 29.40
N THR A 33 1.34 -3.00 30.43
CA THR A 33 2.70 -3.08 30.99
C THR A 33 2.75 -4.18 32.04
N LEU A 34 3.53 -5.25 31.79
CA LEU A 34 3.74 -6.29 32.80
C LEU A 34 4.69 -5.78 33.91
N PRO A 35 4.42 -6.12 35.18
CA PRO A 35 5.29 -5.73 36.29
C PRO A 35 6.66 -6.43 36.21
N PRO A 36 7.74 -5.78 36.69
CA PRO A 36 9.08 -6.37 36.68
C PRO A 36 9.16 -7.62 37.56
N ALA A 37 9.84 -8.65 37.06
CA ALA A 37 10.03 -9.91 37.79
C ALA A 37 10.87 -9.71 39.06
N VAL A 38 10.41 -10.27 40.19
CA VAL A 38 11.10 -10.21 41.48
C VAL A 38 12.04 -11.41 41.62
N THR A 39 13.33 -11.16 41.82
CA THR A 39 14.34 -12.21 42.03
C THR A 39 14.53 -12.50 43.52
N THR A 40 14.50 -13.78 43.90
CA THR A 40 14.79 -14.25 45.28
C THR A 40 16.14 -14.97 45.32
N THR A 41 17.01 -14.60 46.26
CA THR A 41 18.33 -15.22 46.46
C THR A 41 18.36 -16.02 47.76
N THR A 42 18.86 -17.26 47.70
CA THR A 42 18.99 -18.13 48.88
C THR A 42 20.48 -18.45 49.09
N THR A 43 21.03 -18.08 50.25
CA THR A 43 22.44 -18.34 50.60
C THR A 43 22.52 -19.53 51.54
N ALA A 44 23.29 -20.55 51.17
CA ALA A 44 23.54 -21.71 52.03
C ALA A 44 24.57 -21.38 53.13
N ALA A 45 24.34 -21.89 54.34
CA ALA A 45 25.27 -21.73 55.46
C ALA A 45 26.49 -22.68 55.32
N PRO A 46 27.69 -22.28 55.78
CA PRO A 46 28.87 -23.12 55.73
C PRO A 46 28.76 -24.34 56.66
N THR A 47 29.30 -25.47 56.22
CA THR A 47 29.37 -26.73 57.00
C THR A 47 30.78 -26.99 57.51
N THR A 48 30.91 -27.41 58.77
CA THR A 48 32.19 -27.77 59.40
C THR A 48 32.20 -29.26 59.73
N THR A 49 33.28 -29.96 59.40
CA THR A 49 33.45 -31.38 59.70
C THR A 49 34.66 -31.57 60.62
N THR A 50 34.47 -32.30 61.71
CA THR A 50 35.54 -32.60 62.68
C THR A 50 35.78 -34.10 62.70
N THR A 51 37.03 -34.51 62.53
CA THR A 51 37.42 -35.92 62.53
C THR A 51 38.48 -36.14 63.60
N THR A 52 38.28 -37.15 64.44
CA THR A 52 39.16 -37.45 65.58
C THR A 52 39.72 -38.85 65.43
N VAL A 53 41.05 -38.99 65.43
CA VAL A 53 41.73 -40.29 65.37
C VAL A 53 42.86 -40.32 66.39
N ALA A 54 42.86 -41.33 67.26
CA ALA A 54 43.94 -41.72 68.19
C ALA A 54 44.74 -40.54 68.81
N GLY A 55 44.05 -39.68 69.57
CA GLY A 55 44.70 -38.62 70.37
C GLY A 55 45.05 -37.34 69.61
N GLN A 56 44.72 -37.24 68.32
CA GLN A 56 44.88 -36.01 67.54
C GLN A 56 43.53 -35.56 66.97
N THR A 57 43.19 -34.29 67.17
CA THR A 57 41.97 -33.68 66.66
C THR A 57 42.35 -32.77 65.50
N THR A 58 41.81 -33.05 64.31
CA THR A 58 42.03 -32.22 63.13
C THR A 58 40.70 -31.64 62.69
N THR A 59 40.59 -30.32 62.75
CA THR A 59 39.41 -29.58 62.28
C THR A 59 39.69 -29.11 60.86
N THR A 60 38.81 -29.47 59.92
CA THR A 60 38.89 -28.98 58.54
C THR A 60 37.66 -28.15 58.26
N THR A 61 37.87 -26.85 58.05
CA THR A 61 36.82 -25.93 57.63
C THR A 61 36.84 -25.85 56.11
N THR A 62 35.75 -26.23 55.46
CA THR A 62 35.61 -26.11 54.01
C THR A 62 34.73 -24.92 53.70
N THR A 63 35.32 -23.88 53.10
CA THR A 63 34.59 -22.70 52.64
C THR A 63 34.17 -22.92 51.19
N THR A 64 32.87 -23.10 50.94
CA THR A 64 32.35 -23.23 49.57
C THR A 64 31.97 -21.85 49.06
N THR A 65 32.76 -21.30 48.13
CA THR A 65 32.42 -20.07 47.44
C THR A 65 31.31 -20.34 46.44
N THR A 66 30.12 -19.77 46.65
CA THR A 66 29.00 -19.88 45.72
C THR A 66 29.01 -18.68 44.77
N THR A 67 29.33 -18.92 43.50
CA THR A 67 29.21 -17.89 42.46
C THR A 67 27.75 -17.78 42.05
N THR A 68 27.14 -16.61 42.27
CA THR A 68 25.76 -16.35 41.84
C THR A 68 25.79 -15.75 40.44
N THR A 69 25.24 -16.47 39.45
CA THR A 69 25.07 -15.94 38.09
C THR A 69 23.70 -15.28 38.01
N THR A 70 23.67 -13.96 37.91
CA THR A 70 22.44 -13.20 37.68
C THR A 70 22.11 -13.23 36.18
N THR A 71 21.01 -13.88 35.82
CA THR A 71 20.48 -13.83 34.45
C THR A 71 19.44 -12.71 34.36
N THR A 72 19.75 -11.65 33.62
CA THR A 72 18.81 -10.56 33.34
C THR A 72 17.93 -10.96 32.16
N THR A 73 16.62 -11.10 32.37
CA THR A 73 15.65 -11.34 31.29
C THR A 73 15.13 -10.01 30.78
N THR A 74 15.58 -9.61 29.59
CA THR A 74 15.04 -8.43 28.90
C THR A 74 13.71 -8.82 28.24
N THR A 75 12.63 -8.12 28.60
CA THR A 75 11.33 -8.32 27.93
C THR A 75 11.24 -7.34 26.76
N THR A 76 11.19 -7.85 25.54
CA THR A 76 10.96 -7.05 24.34
C THR A 76 9.46 -6.97 24.10
N THR A 77 8.88 -5.78 24.24
CA THR A 77 7.48 -5.54 23.87
C THR A 77 7.42 -5.30 22.37
N THR A 78 6.80 -6.23 21.63
CA THR A 78 6.49 -6.04 20.22
C THR A 78 5.09 -5.45 20.11
N THR A 79 4.98 -4.20 19.67
CA THR A 79 3.68 -3.60 19.32
C THR A 79 3.32 -4.03 17.91
N THR A 80 2.25 -4.82 17.78
CA THR A 80 1.68 -5.15 16.47
C THR A 80 0.68 -4.07 16.10
N THR A 81 1.07 -3.19 15.18
CA THR A 81 0.13 -2.24 14.57
C THR A 81 -0.58 -2.95 13.43
N THR A 82 -1.90 -3.05 13.48
CA THR A 82 -2.69 -3.52 12.33
C THR A 82 -2.56 -2.50 11.21
N ALA A 83 -2.05 -2.94 10.06
CA ALA A 83 -2.02 -2.13 8.85
C ALA A 83 -3.45 -1.67 8.49
N ILE A 84 -3.61 -0.38 8.23
CA ILE A 84 -4.87 0.15 7.69
C ILE A 84 -4.86 -0.16 6.19
N PRO A 85 -5.94 -0.71 5.61
CA PRO A 85 -5.97 -1.01 4.19
C PRO A 85 -6.05 0.27 3.35
N CYS A 86 -5.31 0.27 2.25
CA CYS A 86 -5.26 1.33 1.26
C CYS A 86 -6.38 1.13 0.23
N ASP A 87 -7.62 1.29 0.70
CA ASP A 87 -8.84 0.99 -0.07
C ASP A 87 -9.30 2.17 -0.93
N ALA A 88 -10.11 1.88 -1.94
CA ALA A 88 -10.74 2.90 -2.78
C ALA A 88 -11.58 3.86 -1.91
N PRO A 89 -11.50 5.20 -2.12
CA PRO A 89 -12.27 6.15 -1.35
C PRO A 89 -13.79 6.07 -1.62
N ASN A 90 -14.19 5.55 -2.78
CA ASN A 90 -15.58 5.29 -3.15
C ASN A 90 -15.68 4.25 -4.29
N ASP A 91 -16.89 3.75 -4.54
CA ASP A 91 -17.18 2.71 -5.56
C ASP A 91 -16.95 3.18 -7.01
N ASN A 92 -16.75 4.47 -7.26
CA ASN A 92 -16.52 5.05 -8.59
C ASN A 92 -15.10 5.59 -8.72
N SER A 93 -14.14 4.88 -8.14
CA SER A 93 -12.73 5.26 -8.19
C SER A 93 -11.84 4.10 -8.56
N ALA A 94 -10.80 4.40 -9.34
CA ALA A 94 -9.74 3.48 -9.67
C ALA A 94 -8.41 4.11 -9.23
N GLY A 95 -7.48 3.26 -8.82
CA GLY A 95 -6.20 3.72 -8.30
C GLY A 95 -5.06 2.84 -8.75
N VAL A 96 -3.88 3.43 -8.79
CA VAL A 96 -2.67 2.83 -9.32
C VAL A 96 -1.47 3.40 -8.58
N ILE A 97 -0.46 2.57 -8.41
CA ILE A 97 0.76 2.90 -7.67
C ILE A 97 1.80 3.44 -8.64
N TYR A 98 2.41 4.57 -8.29
CA TYR A 98 3.55 5.11 -9.00
C TYR A 98 4.78 5.14 -8.12
N ASP A 99 5.90 4.72 -8.68
CA ASP A 99 7.20 4.99 -8.07
C ASP A 99 7.39 6.51 -7.88
N SER A 100 8.00 6.86 -6.75
CA SER A 100 8.45 8.19 -6.34
C SER A 100 9.27 8.97 -7.40
N SER A 101 9.77 8.30 -8.44
CA SER A 101 10.46 8.92 -9.56
C SER A 101 9.57 9.73 -10.49
N VAL A 102 8.25 9.56 -10.40
CA VAL A 102 7.29 10.31 -11.19
C VAL A 102 6.86 11.57 -10.44
N THR A 103 7.08 12.75 -11.04
CA THR A 103 6.61 14.04 -10.48
C THR A 103 5.14 14.28 -10.85
N PRO A 104 4.22 14.40 -9.86
CA PRO A 104 2.79 14.64 -10.10
C PRO A 104 2.47 15.81 -11.03
N ASP A 105 3.20 16.92 -10.88
CA ASP A 105 2.92 18.18 -11.57
C ASP A 105 3.10 18.11 -13.09
N ASP A 106 3.89 17.15 -13.59
CA ASP A 106 4.15 16.97 -15.02
C ASP A 106 3.25 15.90 -15.65
N VAL A 107 2.45 15.20 -14.84
CA VAL A 107 1.88 13.89 -15.20
C VAL A 107 0.37 13.86 -15.03
N PHE A 108 -0.21 14.67 -14.16
CA PHE A 108 -1.63 14.59 -13.84
C PHE A 108 -2.43 15.55 -14.72
N SER A 109 -3.19 15.01 -15.67
CA SER A 109 -4.20 15.77 -16.42
C SER A 109 -5.46 16.04 -15.59
N SER A 110 -5.70 15.23 -14.55
CA SER A 110 -6.73 15.43 -13.53
C SER A 110 -6.15 15.31 -12.12
N GLN A 111 -6.68 16.06 -11.14
CA GLN A 111 -6.23 15.90 -9.76
C GLN A 111 -6.71 14.56 -9.18
N PRO A 112 -5.84 13.83 -8.45
CA PRO A 112 -6.30 12.69 -7.65
C PRO A 112 -7.34 13.16 -6.63
N ILE A 113 -8.25 12.26 -6.25
CA ILE A 113 -9.25 12.49 -5.20
C ILE A 113 -8.81 11.96 -3.84
N ALA A 114 -7.83 11.06 -3.85
CA ALA A 114 -7.18 10.58 -2.65
C ALA A 114 -5.81 9.97 -2.99
N GLU A 115 -4.97 9.82 -1.97
CA GLU A 115 -3.68 9.19 -2.06
C GLU A 115 -3.40 8.27 -0.86
N CYS A 116 -2.37 7.46 -1.00
CA CYS A 116 -1.90 6.55 0.01
C CYS A 116 -0.38 6.43 -0.12
N THR A 117 0.30 7.09 0.82
CA THR A 117 1.76 7.35 0.82
C THR A 117 2.56 6.29 1.56
N THR A 118 1.93 5.18 1.90
CA THR A 118 2.45 4.09 2.74
C THR A 118 2.71 2.83 1.91
N CYS A 119 2.93 3.01 0.61
CA CYS A 119 3.45 1.97 -0.25
C CYS A 119 4.96 1.81 0.00
N THR A 120 5.48 0.64 -0.34
CA THR A 120 6.89 0.30 -0.15
C THR A 120 7.79 1.12 -1.07
N THR A 121 7.38 1.32 -2.32
CA THR A 121 8.22 1.95 -3.35
C THR A 121 7.58 3.17 -4.00
N GLY A 122 6.26 3.30 -3.89
CA GLY A 122 5.53 4.39 -4.51
C GLY A 122 4.55 5.16 -3.64
N THR A 123 3.62 5.80 -4.32
CA THR A 123 2.37 6.34 -3.76
C THR A 123 1.22 5.86 -4.62
N LYS A 124 0.17 5.33 -3.99
CA LYS A 124 -1.06 4.98 -4.69
C LYS A 124 -1.94 6.22 -4.78
N TYR A 125 -2.33 6.58 -5.98
CA TYR A 125 -3.27 7.66 -6.22
C TYR A 125 -4.60 7.10 -6.69
N TRP A 126 -5.68 7.73 -6.27
CA TRP A 126 -7.05 7.38 -6.64
C TRP A 126 -7.66 8.50 -7.46
N PHE A 127 -8.38 8.13 -8.51
CA PHE A 127 -9.02 9.05 -9.44
C PHE A 127 -10.50 8.71 -9.56
N THR A 128 -11.32 9.74 -9.81
CA THR A 128 -12.71 9.52 -10.18
C THR A 128 -12.74 8.83 -11.54
N ALA A 129 -13.41 7.70 -11.62
CA ALA A 129 -13.56 6.96 -12.85
C ALA A 129 -14.74 7.49 -13.68
N THR A 130 -14.61 7.42 -15.00
CA THR A 130 -15.72 7.69 -15.92
C THR A 130 -16.55 6.42 -16.17
N THR A 131 -17.78 6.62 -16.63
CA THR A 131 -18.68 5.56 -17.12
C THR A 131 -18.78 5.55 -18.65
N ASP A 132 -18.10 6.46 -19.33
CA ASP A 132 -18.06 6.49 -20.80
C ASP A 132 -17.23 5.31 -21.30
N ASP A 133 -17.80 4.52 -22.21
CA ASP A 133 -17.37 3.16 -22.54
C ASP A 133 -16.32 3.07 -23.65
N ASP A 134 -15.99 4.20 -24.29
CA ASP A 134 -14.95 4.27 -25.30
C ASP A 134 -13.74 5.08 -24.84
N GLY A 135 -12.58 4.66 -25.34
CA GLY A 135 -11.33 5.35 -25.08
C GLY A 135 -11.34 6.79 -25.57
N ALA A 136 -12.13 7.18 -26.57
CA ALA A 136 -12.08 8.55 -27.08
C ALA A 136 -12.63 9.56 -26.05
N ASP A 137 -13.72 9.20 -25.37
CA ASP A 137 -14.34 10.03 -24.34
C ASP A 137 -13.57 9.94 -23.01
N ALA A 138 -13.14 8.74 -22.61
CA ALA A 138 -12.38 8.58 -21.37
C ALA A 138 -10.93 9.07 -21.45
N LEU A 139 -10.28 9.04 -22.63
CA LEU A 139 -8.93 9.59 -22.82
C LEU A 139 -8.93 11.11 -22.82
N GLY A 140 -10.04 11.75 -23.22
CA GLY A 140 -10.24 13.21 -23.07
C GLY A 140 -10.23 13.65 -21.62
N ASP A 141 -10.70 12.77 -20.73
CA ASP A 141 -10.71 12.91 -19.28
C ASP A 141 -9.55 12.16 -18.60
N GLY A 142 -8.55 11.70 -19.39
CA GLY A 142 -7.47 10.84 -18.93
C GLY A 142 -6.92 11.33 -17.59
N ALA A 143 -6.78 10.43 -16.62
CA ALA A 143 -6.39 10.85 -15.29
C ALA A 143 -4.93 11.30 -15.26
N LEU A 144 -4.10 10.59 -16.04
CA LEU A 144 -2.66 10.66 -15.99
C LEU A 144 -2.04 10.49 -17.38
N SER A 145 -1.00 11.27 -17.67
CA SER A 145 -0.18 11.23 -18.88
C SER A 145 1.30 11.14 -18.49
N PHE A 146 1.96 10.03 -18.77
CA PHE A 146 3.34 9.77 -18.39
C PHE A 146 4.30 9.94 -19.56
N THR A 147 5.47 10.48 -19.24
CA THR A 147 6.65 10.39 -20.09
C THR A 147 7.82 9.89 -19.25
N CYS A 148 8.58 8.95 -19.79
CA CYS A 148 9.83 8.50 -19.18
C CYS A 148 11.01 9.00 -20.01
N SER A 149 12.11 9.35 -19.34
CA SER A 149 13.35 9.73 -20.03
C SER A 149 13.94 8.56 -20.83
N ASN A 150 13.67 7.32 -20.42
CA ASN A 150 14.05 6.10 -21.14
C ASN A 150 12.91 5.08 -21.07
N TRP A 151 12.21 4.87 -22.18
CA TRP A 151 11.09 3.92 -22.25
C TRP A 151 11.50 2.45 -22.13
N ALA A 152 12.78 2.12 -22.36
CA ALA A 152 13.29 0.77 -22.13
C ALA A 152 13.28 0.38 -20.63
N ASP A 153 13.28 1.37 -19.73
CA ASP A 153 13.19 1.18 -18.28
C ASP A 153 11.75 1.30 -17.78
N PHE A 154 10.78 1.66 -18.62
CA PHE A 154 9.40 1.75 -18.19
C PHE A 154 8.82 0.35 -17.94
N CYS A 155 8.13 0.22 -16.82
CA CYS A 155 7.52 -1.00 -16.39
C CYS A 155 6.10 -0.77 -15.88
N MET A 156 5.20 -1.69 -16.21
CA MET A 156 3.85 -1.74 -15.64
C MET A 156 3.57 -3.15 -15.17
N CYS A 157 3.10 -3.30 -13.93
CA CYS A 157 2.85 -4.61 -13.35
C CYS A 157 1.40 -4.76 -12.91
N ASN A 158 0.92 -5.98 -12.96
CA ASN A 158 -0.29 -6.43 -12.29
C ASN A 158 -0.04 -7.79 -11.62
N ALA A 159 -1.11 -8.41 -11.10
CA ALA A 159 -1.03 -9.73 -10.47
C ALA A 159 -0.44 -10.84 -11.36
N ASP A 160 -0.48 -10.73 -12.68
CA ASP A 160 0.06 -11.72 -13.63
C ASP A 160 1.54 -11.48 -13.97
N GLY A 161 2.09 -10.35 -13.54
CA GLY A 161 3.50 -9.98 -13.70
C GLY A 161 3.67 -8.61 -14.36
N CYS A 162 4.89 -8.35 -14.82
CA CYS A 162 5.30 -7.05 -15.33
C CYS A 162 5.48 -7.05 -16.84
N CYS A 163 5.00 -5.98 -17.48
CA CYS A 163 5.16 -5.69 -18.89
C CYS A 163 6.19 -4.57 -19.10
N THR A 164 6.97 -4.67 -20.16
CA THR A 164 7.91 -3.63 -20.61
C THR A 164 7.70 -3.33 -22.09
N PHE A 165 8.07 -2.14 -22.55
CA PHE A 165 8.07 -1.84 -23.97
C PHE A 165 9.21 -2.54 -24.71
N ASP A 166 8.94 -2.99 -25.94
CA ASP A 166 9.90 -3.64 -26.82
C ASP A 166 10.76 -2.66 -27.64
N GLY A 167 10.48 -1.36 -27.56
CA GLY A 167 11.12 -0.32 -28.34
C GLY A 167 11.12 1.06 -27.68
N THR A 168 11.66 2.04 -28.41
CA THR A 168 11.76 3.44 -27.98
C THR A 168 10.68 4.34 -28.58
N ASP A 169 9.79 3.79 -29.40
CA ASP A 169 8.79 4.54 -30.16
C ASP A 169 7.49 4.71 -29.36
N VAL A 170 7.65 4.96 -28.05
CA VAL A 170 6.58 5.39 -27.15
C VAL A 170 6.80 6.87 -26.89
N ASP A 171 5.80 7.70 -27.17
CA ASP A 171 5.86 9.12 -26.86
C ASP A 171 5.29 9.37 -25.46
N THR A 172 4.14 8.75 -25.17
CA THR A 172 3.36 9.02 -23.95
C THR A 172 2.49 7.83 -23.60
N ILE A 173 2.30 7.61 -22.31
CA ILE A 173 1.33 6.65 -21.78
C ILE A 173 0.19 7.40 -21.11
N ILE A 174 -1.05 7.03 -21.42
CA ILE A 174 -2.21 7.64 -20.80
C ILE A 174 -2.92 6.58 -19.97
N ALA A 175 -3.14 6.86 -18.69
CA ALA A 175 -3.91 6.00 -17.81
C ALA A 175 -5.27 6.63 -17.51
N SER A 176 -6.34 5.87 -17.77
CA SER A 176 -7.72 6.33 -17.70
C SER A 176 -8.52 5.44 -16.74
N PRO A 177 -9.14 6.01 -15.69
CA PRO A 177 -9.98 5.27 -14.77
C PRO A 177 -11.36 5.06 -15.39
N TYR A 178 -11.79 3.80 -15.54
CA TYR A 178 -13.08 3.45 -16.14
C TYR A 178 -13.81 2.44 -15.26
N CYS A 179 -15.13 2.61 -15.12
CA CYS A 179 -15.99 1.66 -14.42
C CYS A 179 -16.94 0.97 -15.39
N ASP A 180 -16.89 -0.37 -15.43
CA ASP A 180 -17.92 -1.19 -16.06
C ASP A 180 -18.67 -2.01 -15.00
N ALA A 181 -20.00 -1.97 -15.05
CA ALA A 181 -20.89 -2.72 -14.16
C ALA A 181 -20.53 -2.60 -12.66
N GLY A 182 -20.03 -1.43 -12.23
CA GLY A 182 -19.63 -1.17 -10.84
C GLY A 182 -18.24 -1.67 -10.45
N THR A 183 -17.43 -2.14 -11.41
CA THR A 183 -16.02 -2.48 -11.22
C THR A 183 -15.16 -1.43 -11.92
N CYS A 184 -14.35 -0.71 -11.14
CA CYS A 184 -13.50 0.36 -11.64
C CYS A 184 -12.05 -0.08 -11.73
N MET A 185 -11.43 0.13 -12.90
CA MET A 185 -10.07 -0.25 -13.18
C MET A 185 -9.33 0.91 -13.84
N MET A 186 -8.00 0.93 -13.68
CA MET A 186 -7.13 1.86 -14.39
C MET A 186 -6.72 1.19 -15.70
N TYR A 187 -7.07 1.77 -16.84
CA TYR A 187 -6.69 1.25 -18.16
C TYR A 187 -5.59 2.10 -18.76
N VAL A 188 -4.62 1.46 -19.40
CA VAL A 188 -3.49 2.14 -20.01
C VAL A 188 -3.53 2.05 -21.53
N THR A 189 -3.29 3.19 -22.17
CA THR A 189 -3.05 3.34 -23.60
C THR A 189 -1.65 3.90 -23.86
N SER A 190 -1.13 3.66 -25.06
CA SER A 190 0.13 4.24 -25.49
C SER A 190 -0.06 5.06 -26.75
N ASN A 191 0.53 6.26 -26.77
CA ASN A 191 0.76 7.00 -27.99
C ASN A 191 2.14 6.60 -28.51
N GLY A 192 2.18 5.92 -29.65
CA GLY A 192 3.40 5.37 -30.21
C GLY A 192 3.16 4.12 -31.06
N GLY A 193 4.23 3.54 -31.58
CA GLY A 193 4.20 2.31 -32.38
C GLY A 193 4.72 1.07 -31.66
N SER A 194 5.13 1.18 -30.39
CA SER A 194 5.71 0.08 -29.61
C SER A 194 4.65 -0.81 -28.96
N SER A 195 5.04 -2.05 -28.71
CA SER A 195 4.19 -3.03 -28.04
C SER A 195 4.69 -3.34 -26.63
N LEU A 196 3.76 -3.68 -25.75
CA LEU A 196 4.08 -4.20 -24.42
C LEU A 196 4.36 -5.69 -24.52
N THR A 197 5.54 -6.09 -24.04
CA THR A 197 5.87 -7.49 -23.84
C THR A 197 5.57 -7.86 -22.40
N CYS A 198 4.57 -8.72 -22.20
CA CYS A 198 4.14 -9.23 -20.89
C CYS A 198 4.41 -10.75 -20.79
N PRO A 199 4.38 -11.35 -19.58
CA PRO A 199 4.45 -12.80 -19.42
C PRO A 199 3.30 -13.54 -20.11
N SER A 200 2.13 -12.90 -20.20
CA SER A 200 0.92 -13.42 -20.86
C SER A 200 0.95 -13.30 -22.39
N GLY A 201 1.91 -12.55 -22.96
CA GLY A 201 2.03 -12.30 -24.38
C GLY A 201 2.33 -10.84 -24.70
N THR A 202 2.24 -10.50 -25.99
CA THR A 202 2.42 -9.13 -26.47
C THR A 202 1.06 -8.44 -26.55
N ILE A 203 0.96 -7.24 -25.99
CA ILE A 203 -0.22 -6.37 -26.06
C ILE A 203 0.21 -5.11 -26.80
N SER A 204 -0.62 -4.60 -27.71
CA SER A 204 -0.40 -3.30 -28.35
C SER A 204 -1.51 -2.37 -27.88
N PRO A 205 -1.30 -1.58 -26.81
CA PRO A 205 -2.31 -0.67 -26.28
C PRO A 205 -2.47 0.50 -27.25
N ASP A 206 -3.33 0.31 -28.23
CA ASP A 206 -3.55 1.27 -29.29
C ASP A 206 -4.56 2.33 -28.83
N ASN A 207 -4.32 3.59 -29.19
CA ASN A 207 -5.20 4.71 -28.87
C ASN A 207 -6.43 4.80 -29.80
N ASN A 208 -6.65 3.80 -30.65
CA ASN A 208 -7.66 3.76 -31.71
C ASN A 208 -9.14 3.79 -31.27
N GLY A 209 -9.45 4.21 -30.03
CA GLY A 209 -10.81 4.37 -29.53
C GLY A 209 -11.57 3.04 -29.41
N ALA A 210 -10.88 1.93 -29.16
CA ALA A 210 -11.53 0.67 -28.84
C ALA A 210 -12.27 0.76 -27.48
N PRO A 211 -13.29 -0.08 -27.25
CA PRO A 211 -13.92 -0.18 -25.93
C PRO A 211 -12.93 -0.70 -24.89
N PHE A 212 -13.00 -0.18 -23.66
CA PHE A 212 -12.14 -0.66 -22.57
C PHE A 212 -12.40 -2.13 -22.22
N ASP A 213 -11.51 -2.99 -22.66
CA ASP A 213 -11.43 -4.39 -22.26
C ASP A 213 -9.98 -4.84 -22.07
N THR A 214 -9.79 -5.99 -21.43
CA THR A 214 -8.45 -6.56 -21.19
C THR A 214 -7.81 -7.15 -22.45
N THR A 215 -8.49 -7.12 -23.59
CA THR A 215 -7.96 -7.60 -24.88
C THR A 215 -7.17 -6.49 -25.56
N ASN A 216 -7.68 -5.25 -25.48
CA ASN A 216 -7.13 -4.09 -26.15
C ASN A 216 -6.28 -3.21 -25.21
N TYR A 217 -6.49 -3.32 -23.89
CA TYR A 217 -5.87 -2.46 -22.90
C TYR A 217 -5.20 -3.25 -21.78
N PHE A 218 -4.14 -2.67 -21.23
CA PHE A 218 -3.49 -3.19 -20.03
C PHE A 218 -4.08 -2.54 -18.79
N VAL A 219 -4.27 -3.32 -17.72
CA VAL A 219 -4.75 -2.85 -16.42
C VAL A 219 -3.62 -2.97 -15.41
N PRO A 220 -2.82 -1.91 -15.17
CA PRO A 220 -1.76 -1.95 -14.18
C PRO A 220 -2.28 -1.78 -12.76
N ASP A 221 -1.67 -2.51 -11.84
CA ASP A 221 -1.71 -2.20 -10.41
C ASP A 221 -0.62 -1.17 -10.07
N THR A 222 0.53 -1.26 -10.74
CA THR A 222 1.71 -0.41 -10.50
C THR A 222 2.41 0.01 -11.80
N MET A 223 3.06 1.18 -11.79
CA MET A 223 3.86 1.70 -12.91
C MET A 223 5.13 2.43 -12.45
N SER A 224 6.25 2.24 -13.15
CA SER A 224 7.55 2.86 -12.85
C SER A 224 8.32 3.22 -14.13
N CYS A 225 9.09 4.31 -14.10
CA CYS A 225 10.11 4.62 -15.12
C CYS A 225 11.51 4.06 -14.80
N ASN A 226 11.67 3.31 -13.70
CA ASN A 226 12.96 2.84 -13.17
C ASN A 226 13.11 1.29 -13.21
N GLY A 227 12.34 0.62 -14.05
CA GLY A 227 12.31 -0.83 -14.18
C GLY A 227 11.33 -1.51 -13.24
N CYS A 228 11.26 -2.85 -13.32
CA CYS A 228 10.23 -3.65 -12.67
C CYS A 228 10.61 -4.16 -11.26
N THR A 229 11.89 -4.16 -10.90
CA THR A 229 12.43 -4.91 -9.75
C THR A 229 11.75 -4.55 -8.43
N ASP A 230 11.46 -3.26 -8.23
CA ASP A 230 11.02 -2.74 -6.95
C ASP A 230 9.50 -2.52 -6.89
N ILE A 231 8.80 -2.61 -8.03
CA ILE A 231 7.40 -2.23 -8.12
C ILE A 231 6.43 -3.41 -8.27
N MET A 232 6.93 -4.60 -8.59
CA MET A 232 6.09 -5.81 -8.72
C MET A 232 5.50 -6.25 -7.38
N ASP A 233 6.25 -6.04 -6.30
CA ASP A 233 5.87 -6.44 -4.94
C ASP A 233 5.33 -5.25 -4.13
N ASP A 234 5.02 -4.12 -4.77
CA ASP A 234 4.59 -2.94 -4.03
C ASP A 234 3.21 -3.18 -3.43
N THR A 235 3.16 -3.13 -2.10
CA THR A 235 1.93 -3.24 -1.32
C THR A 235 1.73 -1.96 -0.56
N CYS A 236 0.55 -1.37 -0.71
CA CYS A 236 0.20 -0.15 -0.01
C CYS A 236 -0.60 -0.47 1.24
N SER A 237 -0.18 0.11 2.37
CA SER A 237 -0.84 -0.12 3.64
C SER A 237 -0.93 1.17 4.45
N GLY A 238 -2.06 1.85 4.37
CA GLY A 238 -2.36 3.00 5.20
C GLY A 238 -3.74 3.56 4.89
N PRO A 239 -4.20 4.54 5.69
CA PRO A 239 -5.46 5.20 5.39
C PRO A 239 -5.33 5.91 4.05
N THR A 240 -6.35 5.74 3.21
CA THR A 240 -6.57 6.60 2.05
C THR A 240 -6.88 8.01 2.54
N VAL A 241 -6.07 8.99 2.13
CA VAL A 241 -6.18 10.39 2.55
C VAL A 241 -6.73 11.21 1.39
N PRO A 242 -7.82 11.99 1.57
CA PRO A 242 -8.28 12.92 0.56
C PRO A 242 -7.20 13.94 0.20
N THR A 243 -7.02 14.19 -1.09
CA THR A 243 -6.05 15.15 -1.64
C THR A 243 -6.61 16.56 -1.78
#